data_AF-A0A2H6NJD5-F1
#
_entry.id   AF-A0A2H6NJD5-F1
#
_cell.length_a   1.000
_cell.length_b   1.000
_cell.length_c   1.000
_cell.angle_alpha   90.00
_cell.angle_beta   90.00
_cell.angle_gamma   90.00
#
_symmetry.space_group_name_H-M   'P 1'
#
loop_
_entity.id
_entity.type
_entity.pdbx_description
1 polymer ?
#
loop_
_entity_poly.entity_id
_entity_poly.type
_entity_poly.pdbx_seq_one_letter_code
_entity_poly.pdbx_strand_id
1 'polypeptide(L)'
;PEMAKEYLESIENMAPSVLVTLAKASVALKKWDRDRCKKELDSQAEMKLVCGFIREPRLLKQHNKGQMFPTELALYLKETRPGFLLASLLALHENNKMELEEADSYIKMLSGKNEDAVPQLLVDFWEALLVACTQEEVAQKLHFKLATQYIWRLARKELPDTEPLKTTEDLINSCSDYGLIFSWIIFMMSLVPLPDWNSCDDLSKLQSLLCSPSFRISSILPFVKNIPEDSISGLSIHVLCDTCLGHHEAGIDKLLDRCPEAVIPYAQHELRDEHQALWWNKLLPELCKRTRHVGENYPVFLSSLQETLSVIAMALELKDFLNVLPEDGNAAFFLPHLLQCSKRLVT
;
A
#
# COMPACT_ATOMS: atom_id res chain seq x y z
N PRO A 1 -26.19 38.87 -1.63
CA PRO A 1 -24.71 38.77 -1.78
C PRO A 1 -23.98 40.07 -1.46
N GLU A 2 -24.45 41.23 -1.95
CA GLU A 2 -23.92 42.57 -1.63
C GLU A 2 -24.03 42.89 -0.13
N MET A 3 -25.24 42.91 0.43
CA MET A 3 -25.45 43.18 1.88
C MET A 3 -24.65 42.21 2.78
N ALA A 4 -24.62 40.91 2.45
CA ALA A 4 -23.89 39.92 3.24
C ALA A 4 -22.38 40.21 3.29
N LYS A 5 -21.81 40.75 2.21
CA LYS A 5 -20.40 41.14 2.15
C LYS A 5 -20.12 42.37 3.02
N GLU A 6 -20.99 43.39 2.97
CA GLU A 6 -20.85 44.60 3.79
C GLU A 6 -20.92 44.29 5.29
N TYR A 7 -21.85 43.40 5.70
CA TYR A 7 -21.91 42.93 7.08
C TYR A 7 -20.67 42.14 7.49
N LEU A 8 -20.14 41.27 6.63
CA LEU A 8 -18.91 40.52 6.93
C LEU A 8 -17.67 41.43 7.02
N GLU A 9 -17.60 42.49 6.21
CA GLU A 9 -16.55 43.52 6.31
C GLU A 9 -16.67 44.32 7.62
N SER A 10 -17.88 44.67 8.04
CA SER A 10 -18.13 45.32 9.34
C SER A 10 -17.76 44.44 10.54
N ILE A 11 -18.09 43.15 10.50
CA ILE A 11 -17.76 42.19 11.57
C ILE A 11 -16.25 41.93 11.65
N GLU A 12 -15.55 41.80 10.52
CA GLU A 12 -14.09 41.62 10.55
C GLU A 12 -13.36 42.80 11.20
N ASN A 13 -13.83 44.03 10.94
CA ASN A 13 -13.29 45.25 11.54
C ASN A 13 -13.53 45.32 13.07
N MET A 14 -14.55 44.63 13.58
CA MET A 14 -14.85 44.55 15.02
C MET A 14 -14.18 43.36 15.70
N ALA A 15 -14.14 42.19 15.04
CA ALA A 15 -13.57 40.96 15.58
C ALA A 15 -13.08 40.04 14.44
N PRO A 16 -11.78 40.06 14.09
CA PRO A 16 -11.25 39.19 13.05
C PRO A 16 -11.40 37.73 13.50
N SER A 17 -12.07 36.92 12.68
CA SER A 17 -12.26 35.50 12.96
C SER A 17 -12.15 34.67 11.69
N VAL A 18 -11.63 33.46 11.84
CA VAL A 18 -11.49 32.47 10.76
C VAL A 18 -12.82 32.20 10.06
N LEU A 19 -13.94 32.18 10.81
CA LEU A 19 -15.27 31.97 10.25
C LEU A 19 -15.70 33.10 9.32
N VAL A 20 -15.33 34.35 9.65
CA VAL A 20 -15.61 35.51 8.79
C VAL A 20 -14.80 35.42 7.51
N THR A 21 -13.52 35.03 7.59
CA THR A 21 -12.67 34.78 6.41
C THR A 21 -13.26 33.70 5.49
N LEU A 22 -13.66 32.55 6.04
CA LEU A 22 -14.29 31.47 5.27
C LEU A 22 -15.64 31.87 4.68
N ALA A 23 -16.45 32.63 5.42
CA ALA A 23 -17.72 33.14 4.93
C ALA A 23 -17.52 34.15 3.78
N LYS A 24 -16.51 35.03 3.86
CA LYS A 24 -16.13 35.93 2.77
C LYS A 24 -15.68 35.18 1.53
N ALA A 25 -14.85 34.15 1.69
CA ALA A 25 -14.45 33.26 0.59
C ALA A 25 -15.66 32.59 -0.07
N SER A 26 -16.58 32.03 0.72
CA SER A 26 -17.81 31.42 0.21
C SER A 26 -18.72 32.41 -0.53
N VAL A 27 -18.86 33.64 -0.02
CA VAL A 27 -19.66 34.70 -0.69
C VAL A 27 -18.98 35.18 -1.98
N ALA A 28 -17.65 35.23 -2.02
CA ALA A 28 -16.91 35.58 -3.24
C ALA A 28 -17.12 34.54 -4.35
N LEU A 29 -17.12 33.25 -4.02
CA LEU A 29 -17.40 32.18 -4.98
C LEU A 29 -18.82 32.25 -5.56
N LYS A 30 -19.83 32.59 -4.74
CA LYS A 30 -21.21 32.83 -5.23
C LYS A 30 -21.30 33.99 -6.22
N LYS A 31 -20.31 34.89 -6.24
CA LYS A 31 -20.17 35.99 -7.20
C LYS A 31 -19.21 35.66 -8.35
N TRP A 32 -18.75 34.41 -8.45
CA TRP A 32 -17.74 33.95 -9.42
C TRP A 32 -16.37 34.66 -9.29
N ASP A 33 -16.08 35.26 -8.13
CA ASP A 33 -14.83 35.97 -7.85
C ASP A 33 -13.80 35.02 -7.23
N ARG A 34 -13.15 34.22 -8.10
CA ARG A 34 -12.15 33.21 -7.71
C ARG A 34 -10.88 33.84 -7.11
N ASP A 35 -10.44 35.00 -7.60
CA ASP A 35 -9.23 35.67 -7.12
C ASP A 35 -9.40 36.20 -5.71
N ARG A 36 -10.57 36.78 -5.41
CA ARG A 36 -10.87 37.20 -4.05
C ARG A 36 -11.00 36.01 -3.11
N CYS A 37 -11.66 34.93 -3.52
CA CYS A 37 -11.70 33.70 -2.72
C CYS A 37 -10.29 33.20 -2.37
N LYS A 38 -9.41 33.13 -3.37
CA LYS A 38 -8.01 32.75 -3.17
C LYS A 38 -7.32 33.65 -2.14
N LYS A 39 -7.46 34.97 -2.28
CA LYS A 39 -6.86 35.95 -1.37
C LYS A 39 -7.36 35.80 0.07
N GLU A 40 -8.66 35.56 0.26
CA GLU A 40 -9.23 35.33 1.59
C GLU A 40 -8.68 34.03 2.21
N LEU A 41 -8.58 32.95 1.44
CA LEU A 41 -8.00 31.68 1.92
C LEU A 41 -6.50 31.81 2.21
N ASP A 42 -5.75 32.59 1.43
CA ASP A 42 -4.31 32.82 1.64
C ASP A 42 -4.01 33.75 2.82
N SER A 43 -5.01 34.43 3.35
CA SER A 43 -4.83 35.35 4.49
C SER A 43 -4.62 34.64 5.83
N GLN A 44 -4.90 33.34 5.92
CA GLN A 44 -4.81 32.55 7.15
C GLN A 44 -4.06 31.24 6.89
N ALA A 45 -3.41 30.72 7.94
CA ALA A 45 -2.80 29.39 7.89
C ALA A 45 -3.88 28.31 7.68
N GLU A 46 -3.60 27.31 6.84
CA GLU A 46 -4.57 26.25 6.49
C GLU A 46 -5.13 25.55 7.72
N MET A 47 -4.30 25.23 8.71
CA MET A 47 -4.75 24.60 9.95
C MET A 47 -5.78 25.44 10.72
N LYS A 48 -5.66 26.77 10.69
CA LYS A 48 -6.68 27.65 11.29
C LYS A 48 -8.00 27.56 10.51
N LEU A 49 -7.93 27.52 9.18
CA LEU A 49 -9.11 27.38 8.33
C LEU A 49 -9.81 26.02 8.54
N VAL A 50 -9.05 24.93 8.70
CA VAL A 50 -9.59 23.60 9.07
C VAL A 50 -10.41 23.70 10.36
N CYS A 51 -9.88 24.35 11.40
CA CYS A 51 -10.63 24.59 12.64
C CYS A 51 -11.92 25.40 12.42
N GLY A 52 -11.93 26.30 11.42
CA GLY A 52 -13.12 27.00 10.99
C GLY A 52 -14.19 26.07 10.42
N PHE A 53 -13.80 25.09 9.60
CA PHE A 53 -14.73 24.09 9.07
C PHE A 53 -15.27 23.14 10.13
N ILE A 54 -14.48 22.75 11.14
CA ILE A 54 -14.99 21.98 12.29
C ILE A 54 -16.12 22.74 13.01
N ARG A 55 -15.93 24.06 13.20
CA ARG A 55 -16.92 24.93 13.86
C ARG A 55 -18.18 25.14 13.02
N GLU A 56 -18.02 25.30 11.71
CA GLU A 56 -19.14 25.49 10.79
C GLU A 56 -19.02 24.56 9.56
N PRO A 57 -19.41 23.28 9.71
CA PRO A 57 -19.35 22.30 8.61
C PRO A 57 -20.22 22.68 7.41
N ARG A 58 -21.21 23.57 7.62
CA ARG A 58 -22.14 24.01 6.56
C ARG A 58 -21.46 24.78 5.43
N LEU A 59 -20.25 25.25 5.66
CA LEU A 59 -19.42 25.90 4.64
C LEU A 59 -18.90 24.91 3.59
N LEU A 60 -18.75 23.63 3.94
CA LEU A 60 -18.35 22.57 3.02
C LEU A 60 -19.53 21.71 2.58
N LYS A 61 -20.45 21.36 3.50
CA LYS A 61 -21.60 20.49 3.23
C LYS A 61 -22.94 21.15 3.52
N GLN A 62 -23.90 21.04 2.62
CA GLN A 62 -25.28 21.48 2.86
C GLN A 62 -26.21 20.29 2.93
N HIS A 63 -27.22 20.36 3.79
CA HIS A 63 -28.29 19.37 3.85
C HIS A 63 -29.53 19.97 3.19
N ASN A 64 -30.06 19.29 2.17
CA ASN A 64 -31.33 19.64 1.55
C ASN A 64 -32.21 18.39 1.49
N LYS A 65 -33.40 18.45 2.11
CA LYS A 65 -34.36 17.33 2.18
C LYS A 65 -33.76 16.00 2.70
N GLY A 66 -32.82 16.07 3.65
CA GLY A 66 -32.14 14.89 4.21
C GLY A 66 -31.00 14.35 3.34
N GLN A 67 -30.76 14.90 2.15
CA GLN A 67 -29.62 14.57 1.30
C GLN A 67 -28.52 15.62 1.46
N MET A 68 -27.27 15.15 1.49
CA MET A 68 -26.09 16.01 1.63
C MET A 68 -25.56 16.44 0.26
N PHE A 69 -25.14 17.70 0.13
CA PHE A 69 -24.58 18.26 -1.11
C PHE A 69 -23.31 19.08 -0.82
N PRO A 70 -22.29 19.00 -1.69
CA PRO A 70 -21.12 19.87 -1.60
C PRO A 70 -21.46 21.32 -1.91
N THR A 71 -20.81 22.24 -1.22
CA THR A 71 -20.89 23.68 -1.54
C THR A 71 -19.99 24.05 -2.71
N GLU A 72 -20.21 25.23 -3.28
CA GLU A 72 -19.30 25.84 -4.27
C GLU A 72 -17.87 25.99 -3.72
N LEU A 73 -17.73 26.22 -2.41
CA LEU A 73 -16.42 26.28 -1.74
C LEU A 73 -15.74 24.91 -1.76
N ALA A 74 -16.46 23.82 -1.46
CA ALA A 74 -15.90 22.48 -1.53
C ALA A 74 -15.48 22.09 -2.95
N LEU A 75 -16.28 22.45 -3.97
CA LEU A 75 -15.93 22.23 -5.38
C LEU A 75 -14.68 23.04 -5.79
N TYR A 76 -14.60 24.31 -5.38
CA TYR A 76 -13.42 25.14 -5.62
C TYR A 76 -12.15 24.55 -4.96
N LEU A 77 -12.26 24.08 -3.72
CA LEU A 77 -11.14 23.46 -3.01
C LEU A 77 -10.70 22.14 -3.65
N LYS A 78 -11.65 21.32 -4.12
CA LYS A 78 -11.33 20.10 -4.87
C LYS A 78 -10.46 20.41 -6.10
N GLU A 79 -10.80 21.45 -6.86
CA GLU A 79 -10.08 21.85 -8.07
C GLU A 79 -8.71 22.49 -7.79
N THR A 80 -8.59 23.26 -6.69
CA THR A 80 -7.43 24.14 -6.46
C THR A 80 -6.48 23.65 -5.37
N ARG A 81 -6.99 22.97 -4.34
CA ARG A 81 -6.25 22.53 -3.14
C ARG A 81 -6.84 21.22 -2.58
N PRO A 82 -6.74 20.09 -3.31
CA PRO A 82 -7.33 18.82 -2.90
C PRO A 82 -6.82 18.35 -1.52
N GLY A 83 -5.53 18.53 -1.22
CA GLY A 83 -4.97 18.19 0.09
C GLY A 83 -5.60 18.98 1.25
N PHE A 84 -5.86 20.27 1.07
CA PHE A 84 -6.53 21.09 2.08
C PHE A 84 -8.01 20.70 2.27
N LEU A 85 -8.70 20.34 1.18
CA LEU A 85 -10.05 19.78 1.27
C LEU A 85 -10.05 18.48 2.08
N LEU A 86 -9.13 17.55 1.80
CA LEU A 86 -9.04 16.29 2.54
C LEU A 86 -8.72 16.49 4.00
N ALA A 87 -7.75 17.36 4.34
CA ALA A 87 -7.45 17.71 5.73
C ALA A 87 -8.70 18.24 6.46
N SER A 88 -9.53 19.03 5.76
CA SER A 88 -10.79 19.53 6.30
C SER A 88 -11.82 18.41 6.51
N LEU A 89 -11.95 17.46 5.58
CA LEU A 89 -12.87 16.33 5.71
C LEU A 89 -12.43 15.34 6.78
N LEU A 90 -11.13 15.05 6.87
CA LEU A 90 -10.50 14.27 7.92
C LEU A 90 -10.83 14.87 9.30
N ALA A 91 -10.60 16.17 9.45
CA ALA A 91 -10.88 16.88 10.69
C ALA A 91 -12.37 16.85 11.06
N LEU A 92 -13.28 16.92 10.07
CA LEU A 92 -14.72 16.74 10.33
C LEU A 92 -15.03 15.33 10.84
N HIS A 93 -14.40 14.30 10.27
CA HIS A 93 -14.57 12.92 10.69
C HIS A 93 -14.07 12.69 12.12
N GLU A 94 -12.83 13.08 12.43
CA GLU A 94 -12.23 12.93 13.77
C GLU A 94 -13.01 13.68 14.87
N ASN A 95 -13.73 14.74 14.50
CA ASN A 95 -14.54 15.53 15.43
C ASN A 95 -16.03 15.10 15.45
N ASN A 96 -16.35 13.89 14.96
CA ASN A 96 -17.71 13.33 14.91
C ASN A 96 -18.72 14.26 14.20
N LYS A 97 -18.27 15.03 13.21
CA LYS A 97 -19.13 15.88 12.37
C LYS A 97 -19.51 15.20 11.07
N MET A 98 -18.85 14.10 10.72
CA MET A 98 -19.08 13.33 9.50
C MET A 98 -18.72 11.86 9.73
N GLU A 99 -19.63 10.94 9.48
CA GLU A 99 -19.35 9.49 9.56
C GLU A 99 -18.49 9.03 8.35
N LEU A 100 -17.87 7.85 8.44
CA LEU A 100 -17.01 7.33 7.36
C LEU A 100 -17.82 7.10 6.07
N GLU A 101 -18.97 6.44 6.18
CA GLU A 101 -19.87 6.15 5.07
C GLU A 101 -20.47 7.45 4.47
N GLU A 102 -20.70 8.45 5.33
CA GLU A 102 -21.12 9.78 4.92
C GLU A 102 -20.00 10.49 4.12
N ALA A 103 -18.75 10.41 4.57
CA ALA A 103 -17.58 10.97 3.89
C ALA A 103 -17.34 10.32 2.52
N ASP A 104 -17.44 8.99 2.44
CA ASP A 104 -17.30 8.24 1.18
C ASP A 104 -18.30 8.72 0.13
N SER A 105 -19.58 8.80 0.53
CA SER A 105 -20.67 9.24 -0.35
C SER A 105 -20.48 10.68 -0.79
N TYR A 106 -20.02 11.54 0.12
CA TYR A 106 -19.73 12.94 -0.15
C TYR A 106 -18.59 13.14 -1.16
N ILE A 107 -17.48 12.41 -1.02
CA ILE A 107 -16.33 12.50 -1.93
C ILE A 107 -16.68 11.95 -3.32
N LYS A 108 -17.47 10.87 -3.38
CA LYS A 108 -18.01 10.36 -4.66
C LYS A 108 -18.86 11.41 -5.37
N MET A 109 -19.77 12.06 -4.63
CA MET A 109 -20.61 13.14 -5.16
C MET A 109 -19.78 14.33 -5.65
N LEU A 110 -18.78 14.76 -4.88
CA LEU A 110 -17.82 15.80 -5.28
C LEU A 110 -17.08 15.45 -6.58
N SER A 111 -16.82 14.17 -6.79
CA SER A 111 -16.06 13.67 -7.93
C SER A 111 -16.91 13.54 -9.19
N GLY A 112 -18.24 13.55 -9.08
CA GLY A 112 -19.16 13.40 -10.22
C GLY A 112 -19.04 12.04 -10.91
N LYS A 113 -18.45 11.05 -10.23
CA LYS A 113 -18.29 9.69 -10.75
C LYS A 113 -19.53 8.85 -10.48
N ASN A 114 -19.80 7.88 -11.36
CA ASN A 114 -20.87 6.88 -11.18
C ASN A 114 -20.68 6.12 -9.86
N GLU A 115 -21.77 5.55 -9.32
CA GLU A 115 -21.79 4.89 -8.00
C GLU A 115 -20.69 3.83 -7.80
N ASP A 116 -20.31 3.15 -8.88
CA ASP A 116 -19.34 2.05 -8.89
C ASP A 116 -17.87 2.49 -8.95
N ALA A 117 -17.57 3.72 -9.37
CA ALA A 117 -16.20 4.16 -9.58
C ALA A 117 -15.64 4.88 -8.34
N VAL A 118 -14.50 4.41 -7.84
CA VAL A 118 -13.78 5.04 -6.72
C VAL A 118 -12.82 6.12 -7.25
N PRO A 119 -13.06 7.41 -6.96
CA PRO A 119 -12.14 8.48 -7.35
C PRO A 119 -10.84 8.43 -6.54
N GLN A 120 -9.74 8.90 -7.12
CA GLN A 120 -8.46 8.98 -6.41
C GLN A 120 -8.57 9.80 -5.13
N LEU A 121 -9.33 10.90 -5.14
CA LEU A 121 -9.59 11.69 -3.94
C LEU A 121 -10.17 10.88 -2.76
N LEU A 122 -10.95 9.83 -3.04
CA LEU A 122 -11.48 8.94 -2.01
C LEU A 122 -10.42 7.98 -1.49
N VAL A 123 -9.52 7.50 -2.36
CA VAL A 123 -8.36 6.71 -1.96
C VAL A 123 -7.43 7.54 -1.08
N ASP A 124 -7.10 8.77 -1.50
CA ASP A 124 -6.27 9.69 -0.72
C ASP A 124 -6.92 10.00 0.64
N PHE A 125 -8.25 10.10 0.71
CA PHE A 125 -8.97 10.25 1.98
C PHE A 125 -8.80 9.03 2.89
N TRP A 126 -8.96 7.81 2.35
CA TRP A 126 -8.76 6.58 3.12
C TRP A 126 -7.30 6.41 3.57
N GLU A 127 -6.32 6.76 2.73
CA GLU A 127 -4.91 6.77 3.08
C GLU A 127 -4.62 7.77 4.22
N ALA A 128 -5.10 9.01 4.10
CA ALA A 128 -4.92 10.04 5.12
C ALA A 128 -5.63 9.67 6.43
N LEU A 129 -6.82 9.09 6.34
CA LEU A 129 -7.57 8.64 7.51
C LEU A 129 -6.89 7.46 8.18
N LEU A 130 -6.38 6.49 7.44
CA LEU A 130 -5.65 5.37 8.03
C LEU A 130 -4.43 5.85 8.82
N VAL A 131 -3.70 6.84 8.28
CA VAL A 131 -2.55 7.46 8.97
C VAL A 131 -2.94 8.15 10.28
N ALA A 132 -4.11 8.80 10.34
CA ALA A 132 -4.58 9.52 11.52
C ALA A 132 -5.41 8.67 12.49
N CYS A 133 -5.90 7.51 12.04
CA CYS A 133 -6.89 6.72 12.76
C CYS A 133 -6.28 6.07 14.00
N THR A 134 -6.99 6.20 15.14
CA THR A 134 -6.65 5.54 16.41
C THR A 134 -7.58 4.38 16.75
N GLN A 135 -8.66 4.19 15.98
CA GLN A 135 -9.66 3.16 16.20
C GLN A 135 -9.40 1.93 15.34
N GLU A 136 -9.18 0.78 15.97
CA GLU A 136 -8.83 -0.46 15.27
C GLU A 136 -9.94 -0.94 14.31
N GLU A 137 -11.21 -0.81 14.68
CA GLU A 137 -12.35 -1.22 13.84
C GLU A 137 -12.42 -0.41 12.54
N VAL A 138 -12.13 0.89 12.62
CA VAL A 138 -12.11 1.79 11.45
C VAL A 138 -10.87 1.48 10.59
N ALA A 139 -9.70 1.28 11.21
CA ALA A 139 -8.48 0.89 10.51
C ALA A 139 -8.66 -0.42 9.72
N GLN A 140 -9.27 -1.46 10.32
CA GLN A 140 -9.55 -2.71 9.61
C GLN A 140 -10.48 -2.54 8.40
N LYS A 141 -11.50 -1.68 8.51
CA LYS A 141 -12.36 -1.33 7.36
C LYS A 141 -11.57 -0.61 6.26
N LEU A 142 -10.68 0.31 6.64
CA LEU A 142 -9.84 1.07 5.70
C LEU A 142 -8.81 0.17 5.01
N HIS A 143 -8.16 -0.73 5.74
CA HIS A 143 -7.28 -1.76 5.20
C HIS A 143 -7.97 -2.53 4.08
N PHE A 144 -9.18 -3.03 4.33
CA PHE A 144 -9.94 -3.76 3.32
C PHE A 144 -10.28 -2.89 2.11
N LYS A 145 -10.79 -1.66 2.32
CA LYS A 145 -11.13 -0.73 1.23
C LYS A 145 -9.93 -0.38 0.35
N LEU A 146 -8.80 -0.04 0.96
CA LEU A 146 -7.57 0.32 0.25
C LEU A 146 -7.02 -0.87 -0.53
N ALA A 147 -6.86 -2.03 0.12
CA ALA A 147 -6.34 -3.22 -0.54
C ALA A 147 -7.21 -3.67 -1.72
N THR A 148 -8.53 -3.71 -1.54
CA THR A 148 -9.46 -4.09 -2.63
C THR A 148 -9.40 -3.09 -3.79
N GLN A 149 -9.26 -1.80 -3.51
CA GLN A 149 -9.15 -0.78 -4.54
C GLN A 149 -7.82 -0.87 -5.31
N TYR A 150 -6.69 -1.05 -4.62
CA TYR A 150 -5.40 -1.25 -5.30
C TYR A 150 -5.42 -2.52 -6.15
N ILE A 151 -5.93 -3.64 -5.60
CA ILE A 151 -6.08 -4.90 -6.34
C ILE A 151 -6.95 -4.72 -7.58
N TRP A 152 -8.07 -4.01 -7.46
CA TRP A 152 -8.99 -3.78 -8.56
C TRP A 152 -8.33 -2.99 -9.70
N ARG A 153 -7.56 -1.95 -9.37
CA ARG A 153 -6.80 -1.15 -10.36
C ARG A 153 -5.70 -1.97 -11.01
N LEU A 154 -4.93 -2.73 -10.24
CA LEU A 154 -3.87 -3.60 -10.73
C LEU A 154 -4.40 -4.68 -11.67
N ALA A 155 -5.48 -5.37 -11.29
CA ALA A 155 -6.11 -6.42 -12.10
C ALA A 155 -6.62 -5.90 -13.45
N ARG A 156 -7.06 -4.62 -13.50
CA ARG A 156 -7.60 -3.98 -14.71
C ARG A 156 -6.58 -3.12 -15.46
N LYS A 157 -5.37 -2.97 -14.91
CA LYS A 157 -4.33 -2.06 -15.41
C LYS A 157 -4.84 -0.61 -15.52
N GLU A 158 -5.70 -0.19 -14.60
CA GLU A 158 -6.24 1.16 -14.56
C GLU A 158 -5.37 2.09 -13.71
N LEU A 159 -5.10 3.29 -14.23
CA LEU A 159 -4.36 4.32 -13.49
C LEU A 159 -5.31 5.19 -12.65
N PRO A 160 -4.81 5.81 -11.58
CA PRO A 160 -5.51 6.88 -10.87
C PRO A 160 -6.01 7.97 -11.82
N ASP A 161 -7.20 8.52 -11.57
CA ASP A 161 -7.77 9.61 -12.38
C ASP A 161 -7.11 10.97 -12.12
N THR A 162 -6.50 11.14 -10.95
CA THR A 162 -5.66 12.28 -10.61
C THR A 162 -4.36 11.78 -9.98
N GLU A 163 -3.36 12.64 -9.91
CA GLU A 163 -2.12 12.33 -9.20
C GLU A 163 -2.42 12.06 -7.71
N PRO A 164 -1.96 10.92 -7.16
CA PRO A 164 -2.11 10.63 -5.73
C PRO A 164 -1.42 11.68 -4.86
N LEU A 165 -2.00 11.99 -3.70
CA LEU A 165 -1.45 13.03 -2.81
C LEU A 165 -0.26 12.56 -1.99
N LYS A 166 -0.13 11.25 -1.76
CA LYS A 166 0.99 10.63 -1.05
C LYS A 166 1.56 9.50 -1.89
N THR A 167 2.88 9.41 -1.88
CA THR A 167 3.62 8.27 -2.43
C THR A 167 3.65 7.11 -1.44
N THR A 168 4.03 5.91 -1.90
CA THR A 168 4.30 4.77 -0.99
C THR A 168 5.28 5.15 0.13
N GLU A 169 6.35 5.86 -0.19
CA GLU A 169 7.38 6.27 0.78
C GLU A 169 6.82 7.24 1.82
N ASP A 170 5.96 8.18 1.42
CA ASP A 170 5.29 9.08 2.35
C ASP A 170 4.41 8.31 3.35
N LEU A 171 3.72 7.26 2.88
CA LEU A 171 2.83 6.44 3.71
C LEU A 171 3.61 5.56 4.71
N ILE A 172 4.67 4.88 4.26
CA ILE A 172 5.58 4.10 5.11
C ILE A 172 6.15 4.97 6.23
N ASN A 173 6.55 6.20 5.92
CA ASN A 173 7.10 7.13 6.90
C ASN A 173 6.02 7.80 7.79
N SER A 174 4.74 7.68 7.44
CA SER A 174 3.63 8.32 8.16
C SER A 174 2.99 7.44 9.24
N CYS A 175 2.88 6.13 9.04
CA CYS A 175 2.26 5.22 10.04
C CYS A 175 2.74 3.77 9.93
N SER A 176 2.49 2.98 10.98
CA SER A 176 2.86 1.56 11.06
C SER A 176 1.97 0.61 10.24
N ASP A 177 0.84 1.11 9.72
CA ASP A 177 -0.07 0.33 8.88
C ASP A 177 0.48 0.13 7.46
N TYR A 178 1.53 0.86 7.09
CA TYR A 178 2.32 0.64 5.88
C TYR A 178 3.70 0.09 6.27
N GLY A 179 3.90 -1.20 6.04
CA GLY A 179 5.14 -1.89 6.36
C GLY A 179 6.24 -1.63 5.34
N LEU A 180 7.50 -1.78 5.77
CA LEU A 180 8.64 -1.78 4.85
C LEU A 180 8.52 -2.96 3.88
N ILE A 181 8.65 -2.67 2.59
CA ILE A 181 8.63 -3.71 1.55
C ILE A 181 9.86 -4.61 1.72
N PHE A 182 9.65 -5.92 1.75
CA PHE A 182 10.74 -6.88 1.96
C PHE A 182 11.77 -6.81 0.84
N SER A 183 13.04 -7.04 1.19
CA SER A 183 14.16 -6.93 0.25
C SER A 183 14.06 -7.90 -0.93
N TRP A 184 13.49 -9.09 -0.72
CA TRP A 184 13.27 -10.06 -1.79
C TRP A 184 12.20 -9.60 -2.79
N ILE A 185 11.21 -8.82 -2.36
CA ILE A 185 10.23 -8.20 -3.26
C ILE A 185 10.90 -7.11 -4.10
N ILE A 186 11.70 -6.24 -3.46
CA ILE A 186 12.47 -5.20 -4.16
C ILE A 186 13.38 -5.85 -5.22
N PHE A 187 14.03 -6.96 -4.86
CA PHE A 187 14.83 -7.75 -5.80
C PHE A 187 13.99 -8.26 -6.98
N MET A 188 12.83 -8.88 -6.73
CA MET A 188 11.92 -9.30 -7.80
C MET A 188 11.55 -8.15 -8.72
N MET A 189 11.19 -6.99 -8.16
CA MET A 189 10.82 -5.81 -8.96
C MET A 189 11.97 -5.30 -9.83
N SER A 190 13.23 -5.48 -9.40
CA SER A 190 14.41 -5.13 -10.22
C SER A 190 14.61 -6.00 -11.46
N LEU A 191 13.96 -7.17 -11.52
CA LEU A 191 14.00 -8.08 -12.66
C LEU A 191 12.96 -7.71 -13.73
N VAL A 192 12.04 -6.80 -13.43
CA VAL A 192 10.99 -6.37 -14.37
C VAL A 192 11.60 -5.47 -15.44
N PRO A 193 11.45 -5.79 -16.74
CA PRO A 193 11.88 -4.90 -17.82
C PRO A 193 11.11 -3.57 -17.78
N LEU A 194 11.82 -2.44 -17.77
CA LEU A 194 11.23 -1.12 -17.96
C LEU A 194 10.81 -0.93 -19.44
N PRO A 195 9.68 -0.25 -19.75
CA PRO A 195 8.72 0.40 -18.87
C PRO A 195 7.44 -0.44 -18.77
N ASP A 196 7.42 -1.47 -17.92
CA ASP A 196 6.17 -2.19 -17.68
C ASP A 196 5.23 -1.34 -16.81
N TRP A 197 3.92 -1.56 -16.98
CA TRP A 197 2.80 -0.96 -16.22
C TRP A 197 2.93 -1.16 -14.69
N ASN A 198 3.87 -2.02 -14.30
CA ASN A 198 4.28 -2.41 -12.96
C ASN A 198 5.03 -1.31 -12.19
N SER A 199 5.29 -0.15 -12.78
CA SER A 199 5.77 1.04 -12.04
C SER A 199 4.64 1.82 -11.35
N CYS A 200 3.45 1.24 -11.23
CA CYS A 200 2.31 1.87 -10.57
C CYS A 200 2.55 1.90 -9.05
N ASP A 201 2.49 3.09 -8.46
CA ASP A 201 2.62 3.28 -7.01
C ASP A 201 1.58 2.45 -6.23
N ASP A 202 0.42 2.12 -6.82
CA ASP A 202 -0.58 1.22 -6.23
C ASP A 202 -0.03 -0.19 -5.94
N LEU A 203 0.93 -0.70 -6.72
CA LEU A 203 1.60 -1.98 -6.44
C LEU A 203 2.43 -1.89 -5.16
N SER A 204 3.27 -0.86 -5.07
CA SER A 204 4.13 -0.62 -3.91
C SER A 204 3.31 -0.32 -2.65
N LYS A 205 2.23 0.47 -2.77
CA LYS A 205 1.26 0.71 -1.69
C LYS A 205 0.62 -0.58 -1.22
N LEU A 206 0.19 -1.46 -2.13
CA LEU A 206 -0.40 -2.74 -1.77
C LEU A 206 0.63 -3.66 -1.10
N GLN A 207 1.85 -3.79 -1.65
CA GLN A 207 2.92 -4.59 -1.05
C GLN A 207 3.25 -4.09 0.36
N SER A 208 3.39 -2.78 0.54
CA SER A 208 3.65 -2.15 1.84
C SER A 208 2.51 -2.42 2.84
N LEU A 209 1.25 -2.30 2.40
CA LEU A 209 0.08 -2.59 3.23
C LEU A 209 0.06 -4.07 3.68
N LEU A 210 0.42 -4.99 2.79
CA LEU A 210 0.52 -6.43 3.08
C LEU A 210 1.69 -6.78 4.00
N CYS A 211 2.78 -6.00 3.94
CA CYS A 211 3.91 -6.13 4.87
C CYS A 211 3.60 -5.61 6.29
N SER A 212 2.42 -5.02 6.53
CA SER A 212 2.05 -4.54 7.87
C SER A 212 1.61 -5.69 8.78
N PRO A 213 2.07 -5.71 10.05
CA PRO A 213 1.63 -6.71 11.02
C PRO A 213 0.13 -6.57 11.39
N SER A 214 -0.46 -5.40 11.16
CA SER A 214 -1.87 -5.12 11.47
C SER A 214 -2.84 -5.64 10.41
N PHE A 215 -2.34 -6.06 9.24
CA PHE A 215 -3.16 -6.37 8.09
C PHE A 215 -3.67 -7.82 8.08
N ARG A 216 -4.98 -8.01 7.87
CA ARG A 216 -5.61 -9.34 7.81
C ARG A 216 -5.82 -9.80 6.37
N ILE A 217 -4.86 -10.55 5.84
CA ILE A 217 -4.82 -10.99 4.44
C ILE A 217 -6.01 -11.87 4.04
N SER A 218 -6.52 -12.69 4.96
CA SER A 218 -7.66 -13.58 4.69
C SER A 218 -8.89 -12.86 4.12
N SER A 219 -9.05 -11.57 4.45
CA SER A 219 -10.17 -10.74 3.97
C SER A 219 -10.09 -10.42 2.46
N ILE A 220 -8.89 -10.38 1.88
CA ILE A 220 -8.67 -9.93 0.49
C ILE A 220 -8.34 -11.05 -0.50
N LEU A 221 -8.07 -12.27 -0.02
CA LEU A 221 -7.68 -13.41 -0.87
C LEU A 221 -8.58 -13.66 -2.08
N PRO A 222 -9.93 -13.55 -1.99
CA PRO A 222 -10.80 -13.73 -3.15
C PRO A 222 -10.51 -12.73 -4.28
N PHE A 223 -10.05 -11.53 -3.93
CA PHE A 223 -9.76 -10.46 -4.89
C PHE A 223 -8.38 -10.60 -5.49
N VAL A 224 -7.38 -11.06 -4.71
CA VAL A 224 -6.00 -11.27 -5.17
C VAL A 224 -5.95 -12.26 -6.35
N LYS A 225 -6.87 -13.24 -6.39
CA LYS A 225 -7.03 -14.18 -7.51
C LYS A 225 -7.28 -13.51 -8.87
N ASN A 226 -7.76 -12.26 -8.88
CA ASN A 226 -7.98 -11.52 -10.12
C ASN A 226 -6.69 -10.93 -10.70
N ILE A 227 -5.62 -10.87 -9.90
CA ILE A 227 -4.30 -10.46 -10.38
C ILE A 227 -3.61 -11.69 -10.95
N PRO A 228 -3.15 -11.67 -12.21
CA PRO A 228 -2.55 -12.83 -12.83
C PRO A 228 -1.11 -13.05 -12.33
N GLU A 229 -0.74 -14.31 -12.07
CA GLU A 229 0.61 -14.71 -11.60
C GLU A 229 1.67 -14.74 -12.73
N ASP A 230 1.30 -14.41 -13.96
CA ASP A 230 2.18 -14.44 -15.15
C ASP A 230 3.22 -13.33 -15.15
N SER A 231 2.86 -12.18 -14.59
CA SER A 231 3.78 -11.07 -14.35
C SER A 231 4.53 -11.24 -13.03
N ILE A 232 5.77 -10.76 -12.97
CA ILE A 232 6.56 -10.71 -11.72
C ILE A 232 5.84 -9.88 -10.66
N SER A 233 5.16 -8.80 -11.05
CA SER A 233 4.38 -7.97 -10.12
C SER A 233 3.21 -8.72 -9.52
N GLY A 234 2.42 -9.43 -10.34
CA GLY A 234 1.38 -10.31 -9.82
C GLY A 234 1.95 -11.41 -8.93
N LEU A 235 3.00 -12.10 -9.40
CA LEU A 235 3.70 -13.14 -8.64
C LEU A 235 4.15 -12.63 -7.26
N SER A 236 4.70 -11.41 -7.18
CA SER A 236 5.14 -10.83 -5.90
C SER A 236 4.01 -10.68 -4.88
N ILE A 237 2.81 -10.29 -5.32
CA ILE A 237 1.63 -10.17 -4.45
C ILE A 237 1.19 -11.55 -3.98
N HIS A 238 1.15 -12.53 -4.89
CA HIS A 238 0.73 -13.89 -4.58
C HIS A 238 1.68 -14.59 -3.61
N VAL A 239 2.99 -14.48 -3.85
CA VAL A 239 4.01 -15.03 -2.94
C VAL A 239 3.92 -14.32 -1.59
N LEU A 240 3.81 -12.99 -1.55
CA LEU A 240 3.66 -12.26 -0.29
C LEU A 240 2.41 -12.70 0.49
N CYS A 241 1.27 -12.89 -0.18
CA CYS A 241 0.06 -13.42 0.45
C CYS A 241 0.29 -14.83 1.03
N ASP A 242 0.95 -15.72 0.28
CA ASP A 242 1.25 -17.07 0.75
C ASP A 242 2.21 -17.06 1.96
N THR A 243 3.25 -16.22 1.93
CA THR A 243 4.21 -16.03 3.01
C THR A 243 3.54 -15.57 4.29
N CYS A 244 2.71 -14.54 4.23
CA CYS A 244 2.03 -14.03 5.41
C CYS A 244 0.94 -14.98 5.95
N LEU A 245 0.50 -15.96 5.17
CA LEU A 245 -0.36 -17.07 5.63
C LEU A 245 0.43 -18.27 6.17
N GLY A 246 1.77 -18.22 6.15
CA GLY A 246 2.64 -19.34 6.52
C GLY A 246 2.72 -20.44 5.46
N HIS A 247 2.19 -20.22 4.25
CA HIS A 247 2.24 -21.18 3.14
C HIS A 247 3.57 -21.09 2.37
N HIS A 248 4.69 -21.14 3.09
CA HIS A 248 6.02 -20.93 2.50
C HIS A 248 6.36 -21.96 1.40
N GLU A 249 5.91 -23.21 1.52
CA GLU A 249 6.14 -24.23 0.49
C GLU A 249 5.50 -23.85 -0.85
N ALA A 250 4.27 -23.31 -0.83
CA ALA A 250 3.58 -22.85 -2.03
C ALA A 250 4.29 -21.64 -2.65
N GLY A 251 4.77 -20.71 -1.80
CA GLY A 251 5.59 -19.58 -2.24
C GLY A 251 6.89 -20.03 -2.92
N ILE A 252 7.58 -21.03 -2.36
CA ILE A 252 8.79 -21.62 -2.95
C ILE A 252 8.48 -22.25 -4.31
N ASP A 253 7.40 -23.02 -4.43
CA ASP A 253 7.02 -23.65 -5.70
C ASP A 253 6.74 -22.60 -6.79
N LYS A 254 5.97 -21.57 -6.46
CA LYS A 254 5.68 -20.44 -7.38
C LYS A 254 6.94 -19.71 -7.82
N LEU A 255 7.88 -19.45 -6.90
CA LEU A 255 9.15 -18.80 -7.22
C LEU A 255 10.01 -19.69 -8.12
N LEU A 256 10.18 -20.97 -7.79
CA LEU A 256 10.98 -21.88 -8.59
C LEU A 256 10.42 -22.08 -10.01
N ASP A 257 9.10 -22.00 -10.19
CA ASP A 257 8.46 -22.16 -11.49
C ASP A 257 8.51 -20.89 -12.35
N ARG A 258 8.39 -19.69 -11.74
CA ARG A 258 8.17 -18.44 -12.49
C ARG A 258 9.25 -17.36 -12.32
N CYS A 259 10.00 -17.37 -11.22
CA CYS A 259 11.07 -16.40 -10.94
C CYS A 259 12.15 -17.04 -10.05
N PRO A 260 12.90 -18.03 -10.59
CA PRO A 260 13.85 -18.81 -9.80
C PRO A 260 15.00 -17.96 -9.23
N GLU A 261 15.30 -16.82 -9.83
CA GLU A 261 16.31 -15.87 -9.35
C GLU A 261 15.98 -15.34 -7.95
N ALA A 262 14.69 -15.21 -7.62
CA ALA A 262 14.23 -14.64 -6.36
C ALA A 262 14.11 -15.67 -5.22
N VAL A 263 14.25 -16.97 -5.51
CA VAL A 263 14.06 -18.03 -4.50
C VAL A 263 15.06 -17.94 -3.35
N ILE A 264 16.31 -17.56 -3.63
CA ILE A 264 17.37 -17.45 -2.61
C ILE A 264 17.18 -16.19 -1.76
N PRO A 265 17.00 -14.97 -2.32
CA PRO A 265 16.65 -13.80 -1.53
C PRO A 265 15.43 -14.03 -0.64
N TYR A 266 14.39 -14.69 -1.17
CA TYR A 266 13.21 -15.09 -0.41
C TYR A 266 13.56 -16.03 0.74
N ALA A 267 14.26 -17.13 0.46
CA ALA A 267 14.62 -18.12 1.45
C ALA A 267 15.51 -17.55 2.57
N GLN A 268 16.46 -16.69 2.20
CA GLN A 268 17.33 -16.01 3.15
C GLN A 268 16.57 -15.05 4.07
N HIS A 269 15.44 -14.50 3.65
CA HIS A 269 14.63 -13.60 4.46
C HIS A 269 13.58 -14.36 5.29
N GLU A 270 12.77 -15.22 4.64
CA GLU A 270 11.58 -15.84 5.22
C GLU A 270 11.85 -17.19 5.90
N LEU A 271 12.81 -17.98 5.42
CA LEU A 271 13.09 -19.33 5.95
C LEU A 271 14.10 -19.28 7.09
N ARG A 272 13.85 -18.43 8.07
CA ARG A 272 14.63 -18.29 9.31
C ARG A 272 13.89 -18.91 10.48
N ASP A 273 14.62 -19.11 11.58
CA ASP A 273 14.09 -19.57 12.87
C ASP A 273 13.21 -20.82 12.73
N GLU A 274 11.91 -20.71 12.98
CA GLU A 274 10.95 -21.83 12.91
C GLU A 274 10.77 -22.42 11.51
N HIS A 275 11.04 -21.64 10.46
CA HIS A 275 10.91 -22.07 9.06
C HIS A 275 12.22 -22.58 8.47
N GLN A 276 13.31 -22.62 9.25
CA GLN A 276 14.63 -23.00 8.76
C GLN A 276 14.65 -24.42 8.17
N ALA A 277 13.81 -25.33 8.68
CA ALA A 277 13.71 -26.69 8.18
C ALA A 277 13.33 -26.79 6.68
N LEU A 278 12.65 -25.77 6.14
CA LEU A 278 12.24 -25.74 4.75
C LEU A 278 13.43 -25.63 3.79
N TRP A 279 14.60 -25.17 4.24
CA TRP A 279 15.83 -25.18 3.44
C TRP A 279 16.19 -26.59 2.97
N TRP A 280 16.16 -27.57 3.88
CA TRP A 280 16.58 -28.94 3.58
C TRP A 280 15.42 -29.90 3.32
N ASN A 281 14.21 -29.61 3.81
CA ASN A 281 13.05 -30.47 3.58
C ASN A 281 12.30 -30.14 2.28
N LYS A 282 12.35 -28.89 1.80
CA LYS A 282 11.61 -28.44 0.61
C LYS A 282 12.54 -27.90 -0.47
N LEU A 283 13.33 -26.87 -0.18
CA LEU A 283 14.11 -26.15 -1.17
C LEU A 283 15.22 -27.01 -1.80
N LEU A 284 16.01 -27.70 -0.97
CA LEU A 284 17.09 -28.58 -1.43
C LEU A 284 16.59 -29.71 -2.35
N PRO A 285 15.59 -30.54 -1.97
CA PRO A 285 15.07 -31.58 -2.86
C PRO A 285 14.52 -31.05 -4.19
N GLU A 286 13.81 -29.92 -4.16
CA GLU A 286 13.24 -29.30 -5.35
C GLU A 286 14.32 -28.77 -6.31
N LEU A 287 15.37 -28.13 -5.80
CA LEU A 287 16.52 -27.70 -6.60
C LEU A 287 17.32 -28.88 -7.15
N CYS A 288 17.53 -29.93 -6.36
CA CYS A 288 18.16 -31.17 -6.83
C CYS A 288 17.35 -31.83 -7.96
N LYS A 289 16.02 -31.78 -7.91
CA LYS A 289 15.15 -32.33 -8.96
C LYS A 289 15.18 -31.48 -10.22
N ARG A 290 15.11 -30.15 -10.10
CA ARG A 290 15.11 -29.22 -11.25
C ARG A 290 16.46 -29.16 -11.96
N THR A 291 17.57 -29.27 -11.23
CA THR A 291 18.93 -29.29 -11.84
C THR A 291 19.24 -30.57 -12.62
N ARG A 292 18.49 -31.67 -12.45
CA ARG A 292 18.68 -32.88 -13.28
C ARG A 292 18.29 -32.68 -14.74
N HIS A 293 17.46 -31.68 -15.02
CA HIS A 293 16.99 -31.38 -16.36
C HIS A 293 17.75 -30.16 -16.87
N VAL A 294 18.50 -30.32 -17.96
CA VAL A 294 19.18 -29.20 -18.61
C VAL A 294 18.12 -28.39 -19.38
N GLY A 295 17.77 -27.23 -18.83
CA GLY A 295 16.86 -26.26 -19.44
C GLY A 295 17.43 -24.83 -19.37
N GLU A 296 16.66 -23.85 -19.85
CA GLU A 296 17.08 -22.44 -19.90
C GLU A 296 17.46 -21.89 -18.51
N ASN A 297 16.73 -22.30 -17.47
CA ASN A 297 16.96 -21.88 -16.08
C ASN A 297 17.99 -22.75 -15.33
N TYR A 298 18.61 -23.74 -15.98
CA TYR A 298 19.63 -24.61 -15.36
C TYR A 298 20.75 -23.84 -14.63
N PRO A 299 21.39 -22.79 -15.21
CA PRO A 299 22.45 -22.07 -14.51
C PRO A 299 21.94 -21.35 -13.25
N VAL A 300 20.71 -20.84 -13.27
CA VAL A 300 20.07 -20.22 -12.10
C VAL A 300 19.84 -21.27 -11.02
N PHE A 301 19.22 -22.41 -11.36
CA PHE A 301 18.98 -23.49 -10.39
C PHE A 301 20.27 -24.06 -9.82
N LEU A 302 21.34 -24.18 -10.62
CA LEU A 302 22.63 -24.65 -10.16
C LEU A 302 23.26 -23.67 -9.15
N SER A 303 23.20 -22.37 -9.43
CA SER A 303 23.64 -21.32 -8.51
C SER A 303 22.84 -21.34 -7.21
N SER A 304 21.51 -21.41 -7.29
CA SER A 304 20.63 -21.52 -6.14
C SER A 304 20.91 -22.77 -5.29
N LEU A 305 21.21 -23.91 -5.94
CA LEU A 305 21.57 -25.15 -5.25
C LEU A 305 22.90 -25.01 -4.48
N GLN A 306 23.91 -24.39 -5.08
CA GLN A 306 25.20 -24.14 -4.42
C GLN A 306 25.04 -23.24 -3.20
N GLU A 307 24.23 -22.19 -3.30
CA GLU A 307 23.95 -21.29 -2.18
C GLU A 307 23.17 -22.01 -1.07
N THR A 308 22.14 -22.79 -1.45
CA THR A 308 21.36 -23.63 -0.53
C THR A 308 22.25 -24.59 0.25
N LEU A 309 23.17 -25.28 -0.42
CA LEU A 309 24.12 -26.18 0.23
C LEU A 309 25.10 -25.44 1.15
N SER A 310 25.47 -24.20 0.81
CA SER A 310 26.33 -23.37 1.65
C SER A 310 25.63 -22.95 2.95
N VAL A 311 24.34 -22.59 2.86
CA VAL A 311 23.51 -22.31 4.04
C VAL A 311 23.34 -23.56 4.91
N ILE A 312 23.02 -24.71 4.31
CA ILE A 312 22.86 -25.98 5.03
C ILE A 312 24.17 -26.40 5.72
N ALA A 313 25.32 -26.25 5.05
CA ALA A 313 26.63 -26.54 5.64
C ALA A 313 26.95 -25.68 6.87
N MET A 314 26.39 -24.47 6.96
CA MET A 314 26.50 -23.57 8.11
C MET A 314 25.41 -23.78 9.17
N ALA A 315 24.27 -24.34 8.80
CA ALA A 315 23.14 -24.53 9.70
C ALA A 315 23.17 -25.89 10.43
N LEU A 316 23.46 -26.98 9.71
CA LEU A 316 23.38 -28.34 10.25
C LEU A 316 24.73 -28.87 10.76
N GLU A 317 24.65 -29.85 11.66
CA GLU A 317 25.78 -30.73 11.96
C GLU A 317 26.04 -31.69 10.80
N LEU A 318 27.28 -32.20 10.69
CA LEU A 318 27.67 -33.07 9.57
C LEU A 318 26.78 -34.31 9.43
N LYS A 319 26.37 -34.92 10.56
CA LYS A 319 25.50 -36.09 10.55
C LYS A 319 24.13 -35.77 9.95
N ASP A 320 23.54 -34.65 10.36
CA ASP A 320 22.22 -34.24 9.88
C ASP A 320 22.29 -33.74 8.43
N PHE A 321 23.39 -33.11 8.03
CA PHE A 321 23.63 -32.78 6.63
C PHE A 321 23.68 -34.04 5.76
N LEU A 322 24.36 -35.10 6.18
CA LEU A 322 24.37 -36.37 5.43
C LEU A 322 22.97 -36.98 5.29
N ASN A 323 22.08 -36.79 6.28
CA ASN A 323 20.72 -37.32 6.25
C ASN A 323 19.79 -36.58 5.28
N VAL A 324 20.09 -35.32 4.94
CA VAL A 324 19.24 -34.51 4.03
C VAL A 324 19.71 -34.54 2.57
N LEU A 325 20.87 -35.15 2.30
CA LEU A 325 21.38 -35.29 0.94
C LEU A 325 20.56 -36.32 0.13
N PRO A 326 20.36 -36.09 -1.17
CA PRO A 326 19.68 -37.06 -2.02
C PRO A 326 20.51 -38.34 -2.17
N GLU A 327 19.87 -39.51 -2.03
CA GLU A 327 20.52 -40.83 -2.11
C GLU A 327 21.16 -41.11 -3.49
N ASP A 328 20.66 -40.46 -4.53
CA ASP A 328 21.06 -40.65 -5.94
C ASP A 328 21.94 -39.49 -6.48
N GLY A 329 22.46 -38.64 -5.60
CA GLY A 329 23.31 -37.50 -5.96
C GLY A 329 24.76 -37.87 -6.32
N ASN A 330 25.38 -37.12 -7.23
CA ASN A 330 26.82 -37.23 -7.48
C ASN A 330 27.60 -36.68 -6.27
N ALA A 331 28.19 -37.57 -5.48
CA ALA A 331 28.95 -37.22 -4.27
C ALA A 331 29.99 -36.13 -4.51
N ALA A 332 30.64 -36.09 -5.68
CA ALA A 332 31.66 -35.10 -6.01
C ALA A 332 31.15 -33.66 -5.96
N PHE A 333 29.87 -33.43 -6.26
CA PHE A 333 29.25 -32.10 -6.21
C PHE A 333 29.04 -31.61 -4.77
N PHE A 334 28.69 -32.53 -3.85
CA PHE A 334 28.39 -32.19 -2.46
C PHE A 334 29.64 -32.15 -1.56
N LEU A 335 30.73 -32.82 -1.96
CA LEU A 335 31.98 -32.91 -1.19
C LEU A 335 32.53 -31.56 -0.71
N PRO A 336 32.60 -30.48 -1.51
CA PRO A 336 33.10 -29.20 -1.03
C PRO A 336 32.31 -28.65 0.15
N HIS A 337 30.98 -28.78 0.13
CA HIS A 337 30.08 -28.29 1.18
C HIS A 337 30.16 -29.19 2.44
N LEU A 338 30.28 -30.51 2.27
CA LEU A 338 30.50 -31.44 3.39
C LEU A 338 31.84 -31.17 4.10
N LEU A 339 32.91 -30.91 3.34
CA LEU A 339 34.22 -30.54 3.88
C LEU A 339 34.18 -29.20 4.61
N GLN A 340 33.40 -28.24 4.11
CA GLN A 340 33.18 -26.97 4.80
C GLN A 340 32.44 -27.18 6.13
N CYS A 341 31.39 -27.99 6.14
CA CYS A 341 30.65 -28.35 7.35
C CYS A 341 31.57 -29.07 8.37
N SER A 342 32.38 -30.03 7.94
CA SER A 342 33.28 -30.77 8.84
C SER A 342 34.37 -29.89 9.45
N LYS A 343 34.85 -28.87 8.71
CA LYS A 343 35.87 -27.94 9.22
C LYS A 343 35.36 -27.03 10.34
N ARG A 344 34.05 -26.77 10.42
CA ARG A 344 33.45 -26.04 11.56
C ARG A 344 33.58 -26.78 12.89
N LEU A 345 33.64 -28.12 12.87
CA LEU A 345 33.79 -28.94 14.07
C LEU A 345 35.22 -28.94 14.63
N VAL A 346 36.19 -28.44 13.86
CA VAL A 346 37.63 -28.45 14.21
C VAL A 346 38.11 -27.09 14.75
N THR A 347 37.24 -26.09 14.77
CA THR A 347 37.41 -24.78 15.42
C THR A 347 36.46 -24.67 16.60
#